data_AF-A0A154V5F2-F1
#
_entry.id   AF-A0A154V5F2-F1
#
_cell.length_a   1.000
_cell.length_b   1.000
_cell.length_c   1.000
_cell.angle_alpha   90.00
_cell.angle_beta   90.00
_cell.angle_gamma   90.00
#
_symmetry.space_group_name_H-M   'P 1'
#
loop_
_entity.id
_entity.type
_entity.pdbx_description
1 polymer ?
#
loop_
_entity_poly.entity_id
_entity_poly.type
_entity_poly.pdbx_seq_one_letter_code
_entity_poly.pdbx_strand_id
1 'polypeptide(L)'
;MPGPDLVPAIKGYRYVKASDEISPSPSTQKDTRDRYAKAVHDVALRSLHEVFEADRRGLIRGVSLELGTETINPATGRDIYVRFVAVATTRERFAELDLSAVVPSATLDYLNAVVSKNPLALIGVEADGVRRA
;
A
#
# COMPACT_ATOMS: atom_id res chain seq x y z
N MET A 1 0.55 -6.66 -4.75
CA MET A 1 1.23 -5.43 -5.22
C MET A 1 2.56 -5.82 -5.83
N PRO A 2 3.08 -5.10 -6.85
CA PRO A 2 4.48 -5.22 -7.25
C PRO A 2 5.42 -5.10 -6.05
N GLY A 3 6.54 -5.81 -6.11
CA GLY A 3 7.59 -5.74 -5.09
C GLY A 3 8.23 -4.35 -4.99
N PRO A 4 8.85 -4.03 -3.84
CA PRO A 4 9.47 -2.73 -3.61
C PRO A 4 10.65 -2.44 -4.54
N ASP A 5 11.28 -3.47 -5.10
CA ASP A 5 12.35 -3.40 -6.10
C ASP A 5 11.89 -2.78 -7.44
N LEU A 6 10.60 -2.81 -7.72
CA LEU A 6 10.01 -2.17 -8.91
C LEU A 6 9.75 -0.68 -8.72
N VAL A 7 9.97 -0.13 -7.52
CA VAL A 7 9.78 1.31 -7.26
C VAL A 7 11.00 2.09 -7.77
N PRO A 8 10.82 3.08 -8.67
CA PRO A 8 11.93 3.83 -9.21
C PRO A 8 12.73 4.58 -8.13
N ALA A 9 14.02 4.29 -8.04
CA ALA A 9 14.97 4.97 -7.16
C ALA A 9 15.42 6.35 -7.69
N ILE A 10 14.95 6.76 -8.87
CA ILE A 10 15.28 8.03 -9.52
C ILE A 10 14.08 8.97 -9.36
N LYS A 11 14.30 10.19 -8.88
CA LYS A 11 13.25 11.21 -8.73
C LYS A 11 13.14 12.14 -9.93
N GLY A 12 14.15 12.17 -10.79
CA GLY A 12 14.16 12.99 -11.99
C GLY A 12 15.50 12.92 -12.68
N TYR A 13 15.65 13.72 -13.72
CA TYR A 13 16.87 13.82 -14.51
C TYR A 13 17.24 15.28 -14.64
N ARG A 14 18.55 15.57 -14.70
CA ARG A 14 19.07 16.91 -14.92
C ARG A 14 20.06 16.92 -16.06
N TYR A 15 20.04 17.99 -16.84
CA TYR A 15 21.06 18.24 -17.83
C TYR A 15 22.32 18.84 -17.18
N VAL A 16 23.49 18.30 -17.50
CA VAL A 16 24.80 18.71 -17.01
C VAL A 16 25.56 19.36 -18.16
N LYS A 17 25.52 20.69 -18.22
CA LYS A 17 26.13 21.50 -19.30
C LYS A 17 27.63 21.26 -19.50
N ALA A 18 28.36 20.94 -18.43
CA ALA A 18 29.81 20.74 -18.50
C ALA A 18 30.20 19.46 -19.26
N SER A 19 29.38 18.41 -19.17
CA SER A 19 29.59 17.13 -19.86
C SER A 19 28.65 16.92 -21.05
N ASP A 20 27.68 17.81 -21.27
CA ASP A 20 26.63 17.67 -22.28
C ASP A 20 25.81 16.37 -22.11
N GLU A 21 25.47 16.03 -20.87
CA GLU A 21 24.80 14.76 -20.52
C GLU A 21 23.53 14.96 -19.69
N ILE A 22 22.60 14.00 -19.80
CA ILE A 22 21.45 13.87 -18.90
C ILE A 22 21.80 12.91 -17.78
N SER A 23 21.92 13.41 -16.56
CA SER A 23 22.26 12.60 -15.38
C SER A 23 21.04 12.34 -14.49
N PRO A 24 20.88 11.11 -13.97
CA PRO A 24 19.80 10.79 -13.05
C PRO A 24 20.01 11.50 -11.70
N SER A 25 18.90 11.94 -11.11
CA SER A 25 18.85 12.46 -9.74
C SER A 25 18.25 11.41 -8.83
N PRO A 26 19.01 10.84 -7.88
CA PRO A 26 18.50 9.80 -6.99
C PRO A 26 17.43 10.35 -6.04
N SER A 27 16.42 9.53 -5.75
CA SER A 27 15.48 9.73 -4.65
C SER A 27 16.21 9.54 -3.33
N THR A 28 15.80 10.28 -2.29
CA THR A 28 16.28 9.96 -0.94
C THR A 28 15.65 8.65 -0.46
N GLN A 29 16.27 7.96 0.50
CA GLN A 29 15.68 6.75 1.09
C GLN A 29 14.30 7.02 1.71
N LYS A 30 14.13 8.21 2.32
CA LYS A 30 12.86 8.65 2.88
C LYS A 30 11.80 8.79 1.79
N ASP A 31 12.11 9.47 0.68
CA ASP A 31 11.14 9.69 -0.40
C ASP A 31 10.68 8.37 -1.02
N THR A 32 11.60 7.42 -1.25
CA THR A 32 11.25 6.11 -1.81
C THR A 32 10.38 5.31 -0.85
N ARG A 33 10.71 5.32 0.45
CA ARG A 33 9.93 4.64 1.48
C ARG A 33 8.53 5.23 1.59
N ASP A 34 8.44 6.55 1.69
CA ASP A 34 7.16 7.25 1.87
C ASP A 34 6.28 7.09 0.61
N ARG A 35 6.88 7.10 -0.60
CA ARG A 35 6.17 6.83 -1.87
C ARG A 35 5.59 5.42 -1.93
N TYR A 36 6.38 4.40 -1.60
CA TYR A 36 5.90 3.01 -1.63
C TYR A 36 4.85 2.75 -0.56
N ALA A 37 5.04 3.25 0.66
CA ALA A 37 4.04 3.17 1.72
C ALA A 37 2.72 3.84 1.30
N LYS A 38 2.79 5.03 0.70
CA LYS A 38 1.60 5.70 0.17
C LYS A 38 0.88 4.86 -0.88
N ALA A 39 1.61 4.29 -1.84
CA ALA A 39 1.01 3.42 -2.87
C ALA A 39 0.29 2.20 -2.25
N VAL A 40 0.89 1.57 -1.24
CA VAL A 40 0.26 0.48 -0.48
C VAL A 40 -1.05 0.95 0.18
N HIS A 41 -1.05 2.10 0.85
CA HIS A 41 -2.26 2.62 1.49
C HIS A 41 -3.36 2.99 0.48
N ASP A 42 -2.99 3.67 -0.61
CA ASP A 42 -3.91 4.05 -1.69
C ASP A 42 -4.56 2.82 -2.31
N VAL A 43 -3.77 1.78 -2.61
CA VAL A 43 -4.28 0.54 -3.21
C VAL A 43 -5.20 -0.21 -2.25
N ALA A 44 -4.90 -0.24 -0.95
CA ALA A 44 -5.79 -0.85 0.04
C ALA A 44 -7.16 -0.17 0.06
N LEU A 45 -7.21 1.15 0.16
CA LEU A 45 -8.47 1.90 0.17
C LEU A 45 -9.21 1.83 -1.17
N ARG A 46 -8.48 1.92 -2.28
CA ARG A 46 -9.08 1.79 -3.61
C ARG A 46 -9.72 0.42 -3.79
N SER A 47 -9.06 -0.64 -3.33
CA SER A 47 -9.60 -2.02 -3.42
C SER A 47 -10.90 -2.18 -2.63
N LEU A 48 -10.97 -1.62 -1.42
CA LEU A 48 -12.23 -1.60 -0.64
C LEU A 48 -13.33 -0.83 -1.37
N HIS A 49 -13.00 0.35 -1.88
CA HIS A 49 -13.95 1.19 -2.63
C HIS A 49 -14.52 0.47 -3.85
N GLU A 50 -13.65 -0.11 -4.70
CA GLU A 50 -14.03 -0.82 -5.92
C GLU A 50 -14.96 -2.01 -5.63
N VAL A 51 -14.69 -2.78 -4.56
CA VAL A 51 -15.55 -3.91 -4.16
C VAL A 51 -16.96 -3.43 -3.77
N PHE A 52 -17.05 -2.37 -2.97
CA PHE A 52 -18.35 -1.84 -2.55
C PHE A 52 -19.09 -1.12 -3.69
N GLU A 53 -18.38 -0.42 -4.57
CA GLU A 53 -18.95 0.29 -5.71
C GLU A 53 -19.47 -0.68 -6.79
N ALA A 54 -18.72 -1.76 -7.08
CA ALA A 54 -19.11 -2.76 -8.06
C ALA A 54 -20.41 -3.49 -7.67
N ASP A 55 -20.64 -3.68 -6.37
CA ASP A 55 -21.88 -4.27 -5.85
C ASP A 55 -23.00 -3.23 -5.68
N ARG A 56 -23.63 -2.87 -6.81
CA ARG A 56 -24.77 -1.95 -6.87
C ARG A 56 -26.01 -2.39 -6.09
N ARG A 57 -26.13 -3.71 -5.81
CA ARG A 57 -27.27 -4.29 -5.08
C ARG A 57 -27.07 -4.25 -3.57
N GLY A 58 -25.86 -3.90 -3.09
CA GLY A 58 -25.56 -3.84 -1.67
C GLY A 58 -25.61 -5.20 -0.97
N LEU A 59 -25.25 -6.29 -1.66
CA LEU A 59 -25.19 -7.64 -1.11
C LEU A 59 -23.94 -7.85 -0.25
N ILE A 60 -22.82 -7.22 -0.60
CA ILE A 60 -21.57 -7.24 0.16
C ILE A 60 -21.72 -6.28 1.35
N ARG A 61 -21.82 -6.85 2.55
CA ARG A 61 -21.98 -6.09 3.81
C ARG A 61 -20.66 -5.79 4.51
N GLY A 62 -19.63 -6.59 4.25
CA GLY A 62 -18.31 -6.37 4.80
C GLY A 62 -17.24 -6.98 3.90
N VAL A 63 -16.04 -6.44 4.04
CA VAL A 63 -14.84 -6.90 3.32
C VAL A 63 -13.72 -7.04 4.32
N SER A 64 -13.05 -8.18 4.30
CA SER A 64 -11.75 -8.39 4.94
C SER A 64 -10.69 -8.42 3.85
N LEU A 65 -9.84 -7.40 3.81
CA LEU A 65 -8.80 -7.23 2.82
C LEU A 65 -7.42 -7.48 3.43
N GLU A 66 -6.62 -8.28 2.71
CA GLU A 66 -5.19 -8.39 2.93
C GLU A 66 -4.46 -7.92 1.68
N LEU A 67 -3.46 -7.05 1.85
CA LEU A 67 -2.65 -6.53 0.77
C LEU A 67 -1.17 -6.72 1.09
N GLY A 68 -0.41 -7.18 0.12
CA GLY A 68 1.00 -7.52 0.27
C GLY A 68 1.68 -7.74 -1.08
N THR A 69 2.89 -8.30 -1.02
CA THR A 69 3.66 -8.71 -2.20
C THR A 69 4.17 -10.14 -2.02
N GLU A 70 4.32 -10.82 -3.14
CA GLU A 70 5.10 -12.05 -3.21
C GLU A 70 6.59 -11.69 -3.38
N THR A 71 7.47 -12.48 -2.78
CA THR A 71 8.94 -12.34 -2.88
C THR A 71 9.62 -13.65 -2.49
N ILE A 72 10.94 -13.74 -2.64
CA ILE A 72 11.74 -14.90 -2.24
C ILE A 72 12.27 -14.71 -0.84
N ASN A 73 12.09 -15.71 0.02
CA ASN A 73 12.74 -15.74 1.33
C ASN A 73 14.26 -15.97 1.15
N PRO A 74 15.12 -15.05 1.61
CA PRO A 74 16.56 -15.16 1.37
C PRO A 74 17.22 -16.33 2.13
N ALA A 75 16.62 -16.81 3.21
CA ALA A 75 17.14 -17.93 3.99
C ALA A 75 16.79 -19.31 3.39
N THR A 76 15.66 -19.42 2.70
CA THR A 76 15.14 -20.72 2.20
C THR A 76 15.07 -20.81 0.68
N GLY A 77 15.17 -19.69 -0.03
CA GLY A 77 15.01 -19.60 -1.49
C GLY A 77 13.58 -19.88 -1.98
N ARG A 78 12.59 -19.93 -1.08
CA ARG A 78 11.19 -20.24 -1.41
C ARG A 78 10.36 -18.98 -1.52
N ASP A 79 9.32 -19.04 -2.36
CA ASP A 79 8.29 -18.01 -2.44
C ASP A 79 7.61 -17.80 -1.09
N ILE A 80 7.44 -16.55 -0.71
CA ILE A 80 6.70 -16.12 0.47
C ILE A 80 5.80 -14.94 0.11
N TYR A 81 4.69 -14.83 0.83
CA TYR A 81 3.84 -13.66 0.80
C TYR A 81 4.10 -12.78 2.02
N VAL A 82 4.42 -11.51 1.79
CA VAL A 82 4.63 -10.51 2.84
C VAL A 82 3.42 -9.60 2.87
N ARG A 83 2.60 -9.73 3.91
CA ARG A 83 1.42 -8.90 4.14
C ARG A 83 1.84 -7.51 4.64
N PHE A 84 1.35 -6.45 3.98
CA PHE A 84 1.58 -5.06 4.40
C PHE A 84 0.37 -4.42 5.06
N VAL A 85 -0.84 -4.78 4.65
CA VAL A 85 -2.09 -4.26 5.21
C VAL A 85 -3.03 -5.43 5.49
N ALA A 86 -3.66 -5.41 6.65
CA ALA A 86 -4.83 -6.20 6.96
C ALA A 86 -5.92 -5.24 7.47
N VAL A 87 -7.11 -5.27 6.89
CA VAL A 87 -8.22 -4.41 7.29
C VAL A 87 -9.54 -5.14 7.09
N ALA A 88 -10.48 -4.95 8.00
CA ALA A 88 -11.85 -5.40 7.83
C ALA A 88 -12.80 -4.24 8.14
N THR A 89 -13.77 -4.03 7.26
CA THR A 89 -14.76 -2.97 7.41
C THR A 89 -16.10 -3.40 6.85
N THR A 90 -17.17 -2.82 7.38
CA THR A 90 -18.50 -2.96 6.80
C THR A 90 -18.73 -1.90 5.72
N ARG A 91 -19.72 -2.15 4.87
CA ARG A 91 -20.18 -1.20 3.86
C ARG A 91 -20.64 0.10 4.51
N GLU A 92 -21.41 -0.01 5.59
CA GLU A 92 -22.01 1.12 6.29
C GLU A 92 -20.90 2.05 6.83
N ARG A 93 -19.92 1.48 7.55
CA ARG A 93 -18.79 2.24 8.10
C ARG A 93 -17.91 2.86 7.01
N PHE A 94 -17.69 2.16 5.90
CA PHE A 94 -16.86 2.68 4.81
C PHE A 94 -17.57 3.78 4.02
N ALA A 95 -18.89 3.71 3.88
CA ALA A 95 -19.69 4.70 3.16
C ALA A 95 -19.78 6.06 3.87
N GLU A 96 -19.46 6.13 5.16
CA GLU A 96 -19.36 7.39 5.93
C GLU A 96 -18.12 8.22 5.55
N LEU A 97 -17.15 7.63 4.86
CA LEU A 97 -15.89 8.28 4.50
C LEU A 97 -16.04 9.11 3.22
N ASP A 98 -15.68 10.39 3.27
CA ASP A 98 -15.44 11.20 2.07
C ASP A 98 -14.01 10.96 1.54
N LEU A 99 -13.87 9.96 0.66
CA LEU A 99 -12.57 9.58 0.08
C LEU A 99 -11.88 10.69 -0.73
N SER A 100 -12.58 11.78 -1.08
CA SER A 100 -11.95 12.91 -1.79
C SER A 100 -11.06 13.77 -0.90
N ALA A 101 -11.27 13.71 0.43
CA ALA A 101 -10.62 14.56 1.42
C ALA A 101 -9.75 13.78 2.43
N VAL A 102 -9.57 12.47 2.26
CA VAL A 102 -8.85 11.65 3.24
C VAL A 102 -7.33 11.68 3.07
N VAL A 103 -6.65 11.43 4.19
CA VAL A 103 -5.26 10.95 4.20
C VAL A 103 -5.30 9.41 4.34
N PRO A 104 -4.85 8.65 3.34
CA PRO A 104 -5.02 7.19 3.30
C PRO A 104 -4.53 6.43 4.52
N SER A 105 -3.36 6.81 5.05
CA SER A 105 -2.82 6.18 6.27
C SER A 105 -3.72 6.44 7.48
N ALA A 106 -4.20 7.67 7.66
CA ALA A 106 -5.10 8.02 8.76
C ALA A 106 -6.46 7.31 8.62
N THR A 107 -6.95 7.10 7.41
CA THR A 107 -8.17 6.31 7.17
C THR A 107 -7.98 4.85 7.52
N LEU A 108 -6.85 4.24 7.14
CA LEU A 108 -6.55 2.87 7.54
C LEU A 108 -6.45 2.73 9.06
N ASP A 109 -5.78 3.67 9.73
CA ASP A 109 -5.74 3.73 11.20
C ASP A 109 -7.15 3.87 11.80
N TYR A 110 -7.96 4.79 11.26
CA TYR A 110 -9.36 4.98 11.69
C TYR A 110 -10.19 3.72 11.52
N LEU A 111 -9.97 2.94 10.45
CA LEU A 111 -10.64 1.65 10.21
C LEU A 111 -10.12 0.53 11.12
N ASN A 112 -9.12 0.77 11.96
CA ASN A 112 -8.39 -0.20 12.77
C ASN A 112 -7.65 -1.24 11.91
N ALA A 113 -7.11 -0.82 10.78
CA ALA A 113 -6.23 -1.65 9.97
C ALA A 113 -4.92 -1.92 10.72
N VAL A 114 -4.33 -3.11 10.49
CA VAL A 114 -2.94 -3.37 10.84
C VAL A 114 -2.10 -3.08 9.61
N VAL A 115 -1.16 -2.13 9.74
CA VAL A 115 -0.37 -1.61 8.63
C VAL A 115 1.12 -1.77 8.92
N SER A 116 1.88 -2.20 7.92
CA SER A 116 3.33 -2.32 8.00
C SER A 116 3.98 -0.96 8.24
N LYS A 117 4.90 -0.93 9.22
CA LYS A 117 5.72 0.25 9.48
C LYS A 117 6.74 0.53 8.39
N ASN A 118 7.08 -0.47 7.57
CA ASN A 118 8.05 -0.34 6.49
C ASN A 118 7.85 -1.40 5.39
N PRO A 119 6.85 -1.22 4.51
CA PRO A 119 6.62 -2.16 3.41
C PRO A 119 7.78 -2.19 2.41
N LEU A 120 8.54 -1.10 2.26
CA LEU A 120 9.70 -1.04 1.37
C LEU A 120 10.78 -2.05 1.77
N ALA A 121 11.00 -2.22 3.07
CA ALA A 121 11.94 -3.20 3.61
C ALA A 121 11.33 -4.59 3.82
N LEU A 122 10.17 -4.88 3.20
CA LEU A 122 9.47 -6.16 3.33
C LEU A 122 9.15 -6.55 4.79
N ILE A 123 8.88 -5.57 5.65
CA ILE A 123 8.43 -5.85 7.03
C ILE A 123 6.94 -6.19 6.99
N GLY A 124 6.62 -7.45 7.26
CA GLY A 124 5.23 -7.94 7.26
C GLY A 124 4.43 -7.56 8.50
N VAL A 125 3.11 -7.81 8.45
CA VAL A 125 2.21 -7.71 9.60
C VAL A 125 1.35 -8.96 9.77
N GLU A 126 1.09 -9.31 11.03
CA GLU A 126 0.12 -10.34 11.40
C GLU A 126 -1.30 -9.74 11.49
N ALA A 127 -2.31 -10.53 11.15
CA ALA A 127 -3.70 -10.07 11.07
C ALA A 127 -4.48 -10.17 12.40
N ASP A 128 -3.82 -10.53 13.49
CA ASP A 128 -4.46 -10.81 14.79
C ASP A 128 -5.24 -9.62 15.39
N GLY A 129 -4.93 -8.40 14.95
CA GLY A 129 -5.62 -7.17 15.37
C GLY A 129 -6.89 -6.82 14.59
N VAL A 130 -7.19 -7.51 13.49
CA VAL A 130 -8.33 -7.17 12.62
C VAL A 130 -9.57 -7.94 13.06
N ARG A 131 -10.59 -7.21 13.53
CA ARG A 131 -11.89 -7.81 13.85
C ARG A 131 -12.56 -8.29 12.57
N ARG A 132 -12.87 -9.59 12.46
CA ARG A 132 -13.57 -10.15 11.30
C ARG A 132 -14.93 -9.47 11.15
N ALA A 133 -15.19 -8.93 9.95
CA ALA A 133 -16.46 -8.31 9.59
C ALA A 133 -17.54 -9.36 9.31
#